data_AF-G7KBT0-F1
#
_entry.id   AF-G7KBT0-F1
#
_cell.length_a   1.000
_cell.length_b   1.000
_cell.length_c   1.000
_cell.angle_alpha   90.00
_cell.angle_beta   90.00
_cell.angle_gamma   90.00
#
_symmetry.space_group_name_H-M   'P 1'
#
loop_
_entity.id
_entity.type
_entity.pdbx_description
1 polymer ?
#
loop_
_entity_poly.entity_id
_entity_poly.type
_entity_poly.pdbx_seq_one_letter_code
_entity_poly.pdbx_strand_id
1 'polypeptide(L)' 'MGVNIDRFNLLHDSFLSIFVSSLPFKDAARTSILSKDWKKVCKLTRNIEFNELFFIKFDQTHEIVQS' A
#
# COMPACT_ATOMS: atom_id res chain seq x y z
N MET A 1 -14.48 -31.73 -4.57
CA MET A 1 -14.35 -30.31 -4.14
C MET A 1 -13.01 -29.81 -4.63
N GLY A 2 -12.99 -28.96 -5.66
CA GLY A 2 -11.73 -28.37 -6.15
C GLY A 2 -11.26 -27.33 -5.15
N VAL A 3 -10.26 -27.66 -4.35
CA VAL A 3 -9.58 -26.67 -3.51
C VAL A 3 -8.86 -25.72 -4.46
N ASN A 4 -9.39 -24.51 -4.61
CA ASN A 4 -8.68 -23.41 -5.26
C ASN A 4 -7.54 -23.02 -4.33
N ILE A 5 -6.45 -23.78 -4.42
CA ILE A 5 -5.22 -23.52 -3.69
C ILE A 5 -4.60 -22.33 -4.40
N ASP A 6 -4.81 -21.16 -3.81
CA ASP A 6 -4.03 -19.97 -4.12
C ASP A 6 -2.57 -20.35 -3.89
N ARG A 7 -1.83 -20.64 -4.97
CA ARG A 7 -0.44 -21.06 -4.92
C ARG A 7 0.45 -20.00 -4.25
N PHE A 8 -0.05 -18.75 -4.21
CA PHE A 8 0.54 -17.65 -3.47
C PHE A 8 0.47 -17.84 -1.94
N ASN A 9 -0.54 -18.54 -1.41
CA ASN A 9 -0.65 -18.83 0.03
C ASN A 9 0.37 -19.88 0.49
N LEU A 10 0.87 -20.71 -0.42
CA LEU A 10 1.94 -21.67 -0.12
C LEU A 10 3.30 -20.98 -0.01
N LEU A 11 3.44 -19.80 -0.62
CA LEU A 11 4.62 -18.96 -0.55
C LEU A 11 4.61 -18.19 0.78
N HIS A 12 4.90 -18.95 1.85
CA HIS A 12 5.14 -18.57 3.24
C HIS A 12 4.96 -17.07 3.57
N ASP A 13 4.04 -16.75 4.49
CA ASP A 13 3.75 -15.39 5.00
C ASP A 13 5.01 -14.52 5.23
N SER A 14 6.13 -15.12 5.60
CA SER A 14 7.42 -14.44 5.77
C SER A 14 7.94 -13.78 4.48
N PHE A 15 7.83 -14.43 3.31
CA PHE A 15 8.24 -13.83 2.03
C PHE A 15 7.30 -12.68 1.67
N LEU A 16 6.00 -12.89 1.80
CA LEU A 16 5.01 -11.82 1.57
C LEU A 16 5.26 -10.62 2.46
N SER A 17 5.61 -10.84 3.73
CA SER A 17 5.97 -9.77 4.66
C SER A 17 7.18 -8.97 4.18
N ILE A 18 8.20 -9.62 3.61
CA ILE A 18 9.38 -8.94 3.07
C ILE A 18 9.01 -8.10 1.84
N PHE A 19 8.24 -8.66 0.91
CA PHE A 19 7.78 -7.93 -0.28
C PHE A 19 6.93 -6.72 0.09
N VAL A 20 5.92 -6.91 0.94
CA VAL A 20 5.00 -5.82 1.35
C VAL A 20 5.74 -4.76 2.16
N SER A 21 6.69 -5.13 3.03
CA SER A 21 7.50 -4.17 3.80
C SER A 21 8.51 -3.41 2.94
N SER A 22 8.84 -3.92 1.75
CA SER A 22 9.75 -3.27 0.79
C SER A 22 9.03 -2.33 -0.17
N LEU A 23 7.68 -2.32 -0.17
CA LEU A 23 6.86 -1.47 -1.03
C LEU A 23 6.38 -0.22 -0.27
N PRO A 24 6.25 0.92 -0.96
CA PRO A 24 5.53 2.08 -0.44
C PRO A 24 4.11 1.68 -0.01
N PHE A 25 3.57 2.32 1.03
CA PHE A 25 2.28 1.94 1.63
C PHE A 25 1.15 1.80 0.59
N LYS A 26 1.09 2.71 -0.39
CA LYS A 26 0.09 2.68 -1.47
C LYS A 26 0.15 1.40 -2.31
N ASP A 27 1.37 0.94 -2.61
CA ASP A 27 1.59 -0.22 -3.47
C ASP A 27 1.42 -1.51 -2.67
N ALA A 28 1.88 -1.52 -1.41
CA ALA A 28 1.55 -2.54 -0.43
C ALA A 28 0.03 -2.73 -0.34
N ALA A 29 -0.75 -1.66 -0.15
CA ALA A 29 -2.21 -1.73 -0.05
C ALA A 29 -2.87 -2.27 -1.34
N ARG A 30 -2.32 -2.00 -2.53
CA ARG A 30 -2.84 -2.57 -3.79
C ARG A 30 -2.69 -4.08 -3.84
N THR A 31 -1.59 -4.63 -3.31
CA THR A 31 -1.38 -6.08 -3.29
C THR A 31 -2.35 -6.82 -2.36
N SER A 32 -3.01 -6.13 -1.42
CA SER A 32 -3.97 -6.72 -0.49
C SER A 32 -5.22 -7.35 -1.14
N ILE A 33 -5.51 -7.02 -2.40
CA ILE A 33 -6.66 -7.56 -3.13
C ILE A 33 -6.36 -8.91 -3.80
N LEU A 34 -5.09 -9.30 -3.87
CA LEU A 34 -4.64 -10.47 -4.62
C LEU A 34 -5.05 -11.79 -3.96
N SER A 35 -5.01 -11.85 -2.62
CA SER A 35 -5.48 -13.00 -1.82
C SER A 35 -5.77 -12.59 -0.37
N LYS A 36 -6.46 -13.48 0.36
CA LYS A 36 -6.74 -13.35 1.80
C LYS A 36 -5.46 -13.23 2.65
N ASP A 37 -4.36 -13.86 2.25
CA ASP A 37 -3.10 -13.81 3.00
C ASP A 37 -2.36 -12.49 2.79
N TRP A 38 -2.35 -11.97 1.55
CA TRP A 38 -1.85 -10.61 1.26
C TRP A 38 -2.63 -9.55 2.04
N LYS A 39 -3.95 -9.69 2.17
CA LYS A 39 -4.78 -8.82 3.01
C LYS A 39 -4.35 -8.84 4.48
N LYS A 40 -3.96 -10.00 5.02
CA LYS A 40 -3.45 -10.10 6.40
C LYS A 40 -2.10 -9.40 6.53
N VAL A 41 -1.17 -9.65 5.61
CA VAL A 41 0.18 -9.06 5.65
C VAL A 41 0.12 -7.54 5.51
N CYS A 42 -0.73 -7.01 4.64
CA CYS A 42 -0.95 -5.56 4.53
C CYS A 42 -1.52 -4.93 5.81
N LYS A 43 -2.34 -5.66 6.59
CA LYS A 43 -2.82 -5.17 7.89
C LYS A 43 -1.75 -5.18 8.98
N LEU A 44 -0.75 -6.07 8.87
CA LEU A 44 0.36 -6.18 9.80
C LEU A 44 1.48 -5.18 9.49
N THR A 45 1.52 -4.66 8.27
CA THR A 45 2.44 -3.60 7.86
C THR A 45 2.17 -2.34 8.69
N ARG A 46 3.15 -1.96 9.52
CA ARG A 46 3.17 -0.70 10.27
C ARG A 46 3.82 0.45 9.50
N ASN A 47 4.27 0.21 8.28
CA ASN A 47 4.85 1.25 7.43
C ASN A 47 3.72 2.07 6.79
N ILE A 48 3.21 3.04 7.54
CA ILE A 48 2.27 4.04 7.04
C ILE A 48 3.11 5.23 6.58
N GLU A 49 3.30 5.36 5.27
CA GLU A 49 3.92 6.54 4.68
C GLU A 49 2.86 7.63 4.53
N PHE A 50 3.00 8.71 5.30
CA PHE A 50 2.25 9.92 5.10
C PHE A 50 3.09 10.90 4.29
N ASN A 51 2.76 11.05 3.01
CA ASN A 51 3.38 12.07 2.18
C ASN A 51 2.45 13.28 2.09
N GLU A 52 2.82 14.32 2.84
CA GLU A 52 2.10 15.59 2.92
C GLU A 52 1.87 16.22 1.54
N LEU A 53 2.79 16.02 0.59
CA LEU A 53 2.69 16.56 -0.77
C LEU A 53 1.46 16.03 -1.53
N PHE A 54 0.88 14.88 -1.15
CA PHE A 54 -0.37 14.40 -1.74
C PHE A 54 -1.59 15.24 -1.33
N PHE A 55 -1.49 15.98 -0.22
CA PHE A 55 -2.58 16.74 0.37
C PHE A 55 -2.38 18.25 0.30
N ILE A 56 -1.17 18.72 -0.05
CA ILE A 56 -0.94 20.13 -0.36
C ILE A 56 -1.71 20.44 -1.65
N LYS A 57 -2.90 21.03 -1.50
CA LYS A 57 -3.50 21.80 -2.57
C LYS A 57 -2.59 23.01 -2.75
N PHE A 58 -1.91 23.08 -3.90
CA PHE A 58 -1.37 24.35 -4.39
C PHE A 58 -2.57 25.25 -4.65
N ASP A 59 -3.05 25.92 -3.61
CA ASP A 59 -3.94 27.04 -3.79
C ASP A 59 -3.17 28.03 -4.65
N GLN A 60 -3.75 28.34 -5.80
CA GLN A 60 -3.12 29.13 -6.85
C GLN A 60 -2.70 30.48 -6.25
N THR A 61 -1.42 30.62 -5.91
CA THR A 61 -0.85 31.85 -5.37
C THR A 61 -0.66 32.85 -6.51
N HIS A 62 -1.78 33.29 -7.10
CA HIS A 62 -1.82 34.34 -8.11
C HIS A 62 -2.80 35.46 -7.73
N GLU A 63 -2.90 35.78 -6.44
CA GLU A 63 -3.31 37.09 -5.94
C GLU A 63 -2.39 37.30 -4.72
N ILE A 64 -1.40 38.19 -4.68
CA ILE A 64 -1.50 39.65 -4.66
C ILE A 64 -0.07 40.19 -4.88
N VAL A 65 0.26 40.68 -6.07
CA VAL A 65 1.31 41.69 -6.34
C VAL A 65 0.82 42.35 -7.64
N GLN A 66 0.35 43.59 -7.74
CA GLN A 66 0.83 44.85 -7.17
C GLN A 66 -0.31 45.88 -7.05
N SER A 67 -0.25 46.65 -5.95
CA SER A 67 -0.86 47.98 -5.82
C SER A 67 0.10 49.05 -6.33
#